data_AF-A0A6A6VR81-F1
#
_entry.id   AF-A0A6A6VR81-F1
#
_cell.length_a   1.000
_cell.length_b   1.000
_cell.length_c   1.000
_cell.angle_alpha   90.00
_cell.angle_beta   90.00
_cell.angle_gamma   90.00
#
_symmetry.space_group_name_H-M   'P 1'
#
loop_
_entity.id
_entity.type
_entity.pdbx_description
1 polymer ?
#
loop_
_entity_poly.entity_id
_entity_poly.type
_entity_poly.pdbx_seq_one_letter_code
_entity_poly.pdbx_strand_id
1 'polypeptide(L)'
;MRYSPVTEELMNLDVIPGLHYYAYASEILGTMHGGHELYHAQAFLLASLYMNQLGRGLESYSWINAAAWVIRFNLKINHLCVKPDPPDHSEWRDYDRQEHPDNLPPGEVAEFKIKMNLLKFVYWSAVQLESDILAELPLPISHITLWEDRVAYPKYINGSLPDLNEVQDQPVSGEMGQVDNQHDITIVLFLAQIQFRKILNQVPMYLSTLWDHPPDSFPAGVYEPPFGREASTGIPSFLNWLYNWRNVSKAMGVDWDDNDDPSLDLNIARLRAKYYGAETIITRPYLHYVYHCPGADQDVLKRAWTYIRSSKESLTASKLREADWGNSLEDLLESDPTQSRDGISTKAIRSMLLSHACMWSSIRSTKAFNGIRTRLKVTNIFGTIHAQFGNCLVLAQCCESVWFKDLDGFAPIHEVPKLLEETMHKCKTYSNLAPALGKDYQVLHKALYSIRGLQR
;
A
#
# COMPACT_ATOMS: atom_id res chain seq x y z
N MET A 1 44.02 33.33 -30.27
CA MET A 1 43.60 32.44 -29.17
C MET A 1 42.10 32.53 -29.05
N ARG A 2 41.36 31.48 -29.44
CA ARG A 2 39.93 31.39 -29.17
C ARG A 2 39.78 30.88 -27.73
N TYR A 3 39.24 31.70 -26.84
CA TYR A 3 38.80 31.25 -25.53
C TYR A 3 37.64 30.28 -25.74
N SER A 4 37.85 29.01 -25.38
CA SER A 4 36.76 28.07 -25.20
C SER A 4 36.07 28.43 -23.89
N PRO A 5 34.74 28.63 -23.84
CA PRO A 5 34.06 28.82 -22.57
C PRO A 5 34.19 27.50 -21.79
N VAL A 6 34.75 27.57 -20.59
CA VAL A 6 34.64 26.50 -19.60
C VAL A 6 33.16 26.39 -19.29
N THR A 7 32.50 25.34 -19.79
CA THR A 7 31.22 24.93 -19.25
C THR A 7 31.47 24.52 -17.81
N GLU A 8 31.15 25.40 -16.87
CA GLU A 8 31.20 25.13 -15.45
C GLU A 8 30.29 23.90 -15.20
N GLU A 9 30.89 22.76 -14.88
CA GLU A 9 30.12 21.54 -14.59
C GLU A 9 29.32 21.80 -13.31
N LEU A 10 28.00 21.96 -13.46
CA LEU A 10 27.09 22.14 -12.33
C LEU A 10 27.26 20.99 -11.34
N MET A 11 27.51 21.32 -10.07
CA MET A 11 27.59 20.29 -9.03
C MET A 11 26.18 19.81 -8.68
N ASN A 12 26.08 18.61 -8.11
CA ASN A 12 24.80 18.09 -7.59
C ASN A 12 24.13 19.05 -6.59
N LEU A 13 24.93 19.81 -5.83
CA LEU A 13 24.45 20.82 -4.87
C LEU A 13 23.68 21.97 -5.54
N ASP A 14 24.03 22.31 -6.78
CA ASP A 14 23.43 23.42 -7.52
C ASP A 14 22.11 23.00 -8.20
N VAL A 15 21.93 21.69 -8.42
CA VAL A 15 20.83 21.13 -9.22
C VAL A 15 19.78 20.43 -8.36
N ILE A 16 20.17 19.77 -7.26
CA ILE A 16 19.27 18.98 -6.42
C ILE A 16 18.64 19.87 -5.35
N PRO A 17 17.30 20.05 -5.34
CA PRO A 17 16.64 20.92 -4.39
C PRO A 17 16.92 20.54 -2.93
N GLY A 18 17.43 21.51 -2.16
CA GLY A 18 17.67 21.38 -0.73
C GLY A 18 18.83 20.46 -0.33
N LEU A 19 19.68 20.04 -1.28
CA LEU A 19 20.80 19.14 -0.96
C LEU A 19 21.82 19.81 -0.05
N HIS A 20 22.02 21.12 -0.18
CA HIS A 20 22.90 21.89 0.71
C HIS A 20 22.37 21.91 2.16
N TYR A 21 21.06 22.10 2.35
CA TYR A 21 20.43 22.03 3.67
C TYR A 21 20.53 20.62 4.25
N TYR A 22 20.30 19.61 3.42
CA TYR A 22 20.44 18.22 3.84
C TYR A 22 21.89 17.90 4.26
N ALA A 23 22.88 18.31 3.46
CA ALA A 23 24.29 18.08 3.76
C ALA A 23 24.66 18.67 5.12
N TYR A 24 24.30 19.94 5.36
CA TYR A 24 24.52 20.59 6.65
C TYR A 24 23.79 19.89 7.81
N ALA A 25 22.52 19.53 7.63
CA ALA A 25 21.77 18.80 8.65
C ALA A 25 22.37 17.41 8.94
N SER A 26 22.84 16.71 7.90
CA SER A 26 23.46 15.39 8.04
C SER A 26 24.80 15.44 8.77
N GLU A 27 25.56 16.53 8.64
CA GLU A 27 26.78 16.77 9.41
C GLU A 27 26.46 16.90 10.90
N ILE A 28 25.44 17.71 11.25
CA ILE A 28 24.96 17.84 12.62
C ILE A 28 24.49 16.48 13.17
N LEU A 29 23.68 15.75 12.41
CA LEU A 29 23.20 14.42 12.81
C LEU A 29 24.34 13.40 12.97
N GLY A 30 25.39 13.52 12.18
CA GLY A 30 26.60 12.72 12.32
C GLY A 30 27.29 12.90 13.67
N THR A 31 27.30 14.13 14.21
CA THR A 31 27.85 14.39 15.55
C THR A 31 26.98 13.86 16.69
N MET A 32 25.69 13.62 16.42
CA MET A 32 24.69 13.16 17.40
C MET A 32 24.30 11.68 17.21
N HIS A 33 25.11 10.89 16.50
CA HIS A 33 24.77 9.49 16.17
C HIS A 33 24.54 8.61 17.41
N GLY A 34 25.15 8.94 18.55
CA GLY A 34 24.96 8.27 19.84
C GLY A 34 23.75 8.74 20.66
N GLY A 35 22.89 9.61 20.12
CA GLY A 35 21.73 10.14 20.84
C GLY A 35 20.57 9.15 20.96
N HIS A 36 19.82 9.18 22.07
CA HIS A 36 18.68 8.29 22.33
C HIS A 36 17.36 9.01 22.59
N GLU A 37 17.32 10.32 22.46
CA GLU A 37 16.08 11.07 22.63
C GLU A 37 15.15 10.96 21.41
N LEU A 38 13.85 11.17 21.65
CA LEU A 38 12.80 11.12 20.62
C LEU A 38 13.11 11.99 19.39
N TYR A 39 13.70 13.16 19.59
CA TYR A 39 14.04 14.06 18.47
C TYR A 39 15.14 13.50 17.56
N HIS A 40 16.02 12.62 18.06
CA HIS A 40 17.00 11.94 17.20
C HIS A 40 16.28 11.00 16.24
N ALA A 41 15.33 10.20 16.75
CA ALA A 41 14.53 9.33 15.89
C ALA A 41 13.73 10.13 14.86
N GLN A 42 13.11 11.25 15.25
CA GLN A 42 12.41 12.15 14.33
C GLN A 42 13.34 12.70 13.24
N ALA A 43 14.53 13.17 13.61
CA ALA A 43 15.47 13.75 12.68
C ALA A 43 16.08 12.69 11.73
N PHE A 44 16.36 11.49 12.22
CA PHE A 44 16.79 10.37 11.39
C PHE A 44 15.71 9.97 10.38
N LEU A 45 14.43 9.88 10.78
CA LEU A 45 13.35 9.64 9.83
C LEU A 45 13.16 10.79 8.82
N LEU A 46 13.36 12.04 9.23
CA LEU A 46 13.32 13.15 8.27
C LEU A 46 14.47 13.06 7.26
N ALA A 47 15.67 12.68 7.72
CA ALA A 47 16.82 12.47 6.85
C ALA A 47 16.60 11.30 5.87
N SER A 48 15.93 10.24 6.31
CA SER A 48 15.57 9.10 5.46
C SER A 48 14.57 9.49 4.37
N LEU A 49 13.53 10.26 4.72
CA LEU A 49 12.54 10.77 3.77
C LEU A 49 13.18 11.60 2.65
N TYR A 50 14.18 12.43 2.97
CA TYR A 50 14.91 13.19 1.96
C TYR A 50 15.68 12.27 1.01
N MET A 51 16.40 11.26 1.52
CA MET A 51 17.12 10.29 0.70
C MET A 51 16.17 9.48 -0.20
N ASN A 52 15.04 9.04 0.33
CA ASN A 52 14.00 8.37 -0.45
C ASN A 52 13.40 9.26 -1.54
N GLN A 53 13.34 10.57 -1.32
CA GLN A 53 12.92 11.55 -2.33
C GLN A 53 13.93 11.72 -3.47
N LEU A 54 15.16 11.26 -3.27
CA LEU A 54 16.21 11.16 -4.30
C LEU A 54 16.33 9.74 -4.87
N GLY A 55 15.47 8.79 -4.48
CA GLY A 55 15.57 7.40 -4.91
C GLY A 55 16.75 6.63 -4.31
N ARG A 56 17.33 7.14 -3.20
CA ARG A 56 18.46 6.55 -2.49
C ARG A 56 17.99 5.66 -1.35
N GLY A 57 17.42 4.51 -1.71
CA GLY A 57 16.79 3.58 -0.77
C GLY A 57 17.76 3.02 0.29
N LEU A 58 19.02 2.74 -0.08
CA LEU A 58 20.02 2.19 0.85
C LEU A 58 20.48 3.21 1.89
N GLU A 59 20.77 4.44 1.45
CA GLU A 59 21.12 5.54 2.33
C GLU A 59 19.94 5.92 3.25
N SER A 60 18.72 5.92 2.71
CA SER A 60 17.51 6.09 3.50
C SER A 60 17.35 4.99 4.57
N TYR A 61 17.58 3.73 4.19
CA TYR A 61 17.48 2.59 5.10
C TYR A 61 18.43 2.70 6.29
N SER A 62 19.64 3.22 6.06
CA SER A 62 20.63 3.43 7.12
C SER A 62 20.10 4.37 8.21
N TRP A 63 19.45 5.46 7.80
CA TRP A 63 18.78 6.40 8.73
C TRP A 63 17.56 5.78 9.40
N ILE A 64 16.75 5.00 8.69
CA ILE A 64 15.60 4.29 9.26
C ILE A 64 16.06 3.30 10.34
N ASN A 65 17.15 2.56 10.09
CA ASN A 65 17.69 1.61 11.06
C ASN A 65 18.23 2.33 12.31
N ALA A 66 18.90 3.48 12.14
CA ALA A 66 19.31 4.32 13.27
C ALA A 66 18.11 4.82 14.08
N ALA A 67 17.04 5.28 13.40
CA ALA A 67 15.80 5.68 14.06
C ALA A 67 15.15 4.50 14.80
N ALA A 68 15.07 3.33 14.17
CA ALA A 68 14.50 2.11 14.73
C ALA A 68 15.20 1.71 16.02
N TRP A 69 16.52 1.85 16.09
CA TRP A 69 17.27 1.61 17.30
C TRP A 69 16.89 2.58 18.44
N VAL A 70 16.87 3.89 18.17
CA VAL A 70 16.44 4.90 19.16
C VAL A 70 15.01 4.63 19.64
N ILE A 71 14.10 4.28 18.72
CA ILE A 71 12.71 3.97 19.03
C ILE A 71 12.63 2.75 19.95
N ARG A 72 13.31 1.63 19.61
CA ARG A 72 13.30 0.43 20.45
C ARG A 72 13.91 0.67 21.83
N PHE A 73 14.95 1.48 21.91
CA PHE A 73 15.52 1.91 23.19
C PHE A 73 14.46 2.63 24.04
N ASN A 74 13.75 3.60 23.45
CA ASN A 74 12.69 4.34 24.13
C ASN A 74 11.50 3.45 24.51
N LEU A 75 11.07 2.53 23.64
CA LEU A 75 10.00 1.58 23.98
C LEU A 75 10.37 0.71 25.17
N LYS A 76 11.63 0.26 25.23
CA LYS A 76 12.12 -0.60 26.31
C LYS A 76 12.28 0.16 27.63
N ILE A 77 12.87 1.36 27.61
CA ILE A 77 13.16 2.13 28.84
C ILE A 77 11.91 2.77 29.44
N ASN A 78 10.94 3.17 28.60
CA ASN A 78 9.66 3.70 29.07
C ASN A 78 8.65 2.59 29.37
N HIS A 79 9.08 1.31 29.40
CA HIS A 79 8.24 0.13 29.67
C HIS A 79 6.91 0.11 28.88
N LEU A 80 6.94 0.56 27.63
CA LEU A 80 5.75 0.70 26.81
C LEU A 80 5.25 -0.68 26.35
N CYS A 81 4.38 -1.29 27.14
CA CYS A 81 3.36 -2.24 26.68
C CYS A 81 2.15 -1.40 26.26
N VAL A 82 1.93 -1.25 24.96
CA VAL A 82 0.89 -0.39 24.40
C VAL A 82 -0.16 -1.27 23.73
N LYS A 83 -0.83 -2.10 24.52
CA LYS A 83 -2.20 -2.52 24.19
C LYS A 83 -3.16 -1.46 24.74
N PRO A 84 -4.43 -1.37 24.27
CA PRO A 84 -5.38 -0.43 24.86
C PRO A 84 -5.38 -0.57 26.38
N ASP A 85 -5.55 0.55 27.08
CA ASP A 85 -5.68 0.57 28.54
C ASP A 85 -6.67 -0.56 28.91
N PRO A 86 -6.26 -1.58 29.71
CA PRO A 86 -7.15 -2.68 30.03
C PRO A 86 -8.43 -2.09 30.63
N PRO A 87 -9.63 -2.52 30.16
CA PRO A 87 -10.89 -2.01 30.69
C PRO A 87 -11.05 -2.29 32.19
N ASP A 88 -10.31 -3.26 32.73
CA ASP A 88 -10.24 -3.58 34.15
C ASP A 88 -8.94 -3.07 34.79
N HIS A 89 -9.07 -2.19 35.78
CA HIS A 89 -7.97 -1.68 36.62
C HIS A 89 -7.21 -2.77 37.38
N SER A 90 -7.76 -3.99 37.50
CA SER A 90 -7.13 -5.10 38.22
C SER A 90 -5.97 -5.77 37.47
N GLU A 91 -5.94 -5.69 36.13
CA GLU A 91 -4.85 -6.23 35.27
C GLU A 91 -3.58 -5.36 35.29
N TRP A 92 -3.66 -4.19 35.93
CA TRP A 92 -2.55 -3.26 36.09
C TRP A 92 -1.53 -3.73 37.13
N ARG A 93 -1.80 -4.82 37.86
CA ARG A 93 -0.88 -5.36 38.90
C ARG A 93 0.47 -5.80 38.37
N ASP A 94 0.57 -6.21 37.10
CA ASP A 94 1.85 -6.57 36.47
C ASP A 94 2.57 -5.34 35.86
N TYR A 95 1.89 -4.19 35.72
CA TYR A 95 2.47 -2.90 35.28
C TYR A 95 3.18 -2.14 36.41
N ASP A 96 3.03 -2.58 37.66
CA ASP A 96 3.34 -1.82 38.88
C ASP A 96 4.84 -1.82 39.26
N ARG A 97 5.75 -1.96 38.29
CA ARG A 97 7.19 -1.78 38.52
C ARG A 97 7.70 -0.56 37.78
N GLN A 98 7.71 0.53 38.54
CA GLN A 98 8.42 1.80 38.36
C GLN A 98 7.60 2.94 37.72
N GLU A 99 7.30 3.92 38.59
CA GLU A 99 6.81 5.27 38.31
C GLU A 99 5.64 5.37 37.32
N HIS A 100 4.47 4.92 37.77
CA HIS A 100 3.21 5.27 37.13
C HIS A 100 3.08 6.81 37.01
N PRO A 101 2.67 7.35 35.85
CA PRO A 101 2.51 8.80 35.65
C PRO A 101 1.51 9.43 36.62
N ASP A 102 0.66 8.65 37.29
CA ASP A 102 -0.28 9.14 38.29
C ASP A 102 0.39 9.70 39.57
N ASN A 103 1.71 9.47 39.73
CA ASN A 103 2.51 10.06 40.82
C ASN A 103 3.20 11.38 40.43
N LEU A 104 3.08 11.82 39.17
CA LEU A 104 3.69 13.06 38.67
C LEU A 104 2.73 14.25 38.78
N PRO A 105 3.24 15.49 38.90
CA PRO A 105 2.42 16.69 38.77
C PRO A 105 1.62 16.70 37.44
N PRO A 106 0.39 17.27 37.41
CA PRO A 106 -0.45 17.25 36.21
C PRO A 106 0.21 17.77 34.93
N GLY A 107 1.13 18.74 35.04
CA GLY A 107 1.91 19.26 33.91
C GLY A 107 2.90 18.25 33.33
N GLU A 108 3.59 17.49 34.18
CA GLU A 108 4.54 16.46 33.78
C GLU A 108 3.82 15.23 33.19
N VAL A 109 2.62 14.91 33.70
CA VAL A 109 1.74 13.89 33.10
C VAL A 109 1.33 14.27 31.68
N ALA A 110 0.97 15.53 31.46
CA ALA A 110 0.59 16.02 30.13
C ALA A 110 1.77 15.96 29.15
N GLU A 111 2.95 16.40 29.57
CA GLU A 111 4.17 16.33 28.77
C GLU A 111 4.56 14.88 28.44
N PHE A 112 4.49 14.00 29.43
CA PHE A 112 4.72 12.57 29.25
C PHE A 112 3.75 11.98 28.22
N LYS A 113 2.44 12.25 28.34
CA LYS A 113 1.43 11.78 27.39
C LYS A 113 1.72 12.25 25.96
N ILE A 114 2.13 13.51 25.78
CA ILE A 114 2.51 14.06 24.48
C ILE A 114 3.75 13.33 23.94
N LYS A 115 4.80 13.19 24.75
CA LYS A 115 6.04 12.48 24.37
C LYS A 115 5.75 11.03 23.95
N MET A 116 4.90 10.33 24.69
CA MET A 116 4.50 8.96 24.39
C MET A 116 3.69 8.88 23.09
N ASN A 117 2.78 9.82 22.85
CA ASN A 117 2.01 9.83 21.61
C ASN A 117 2.91 10.12 20.38
N LEU A 118 3.87 11.04 20.52
CA LEU A 118 4.86 11.30 19.48
C LEU A 118 5.75 10.08 19.22
N LEU A 119 6.13 9.32 20.25
CA LEU A 119 6.86 8.08 20.08
C LEU A 119 6.06 7.05 19.27
N LYS A 120 4.73 6.97 19.44
CA LYS A 120 3.86 6.12 18.60
C LYS A 120 3.88 6.56 17.14
N PHE A 121 3.81 7.87 16.86
CA PHE A 121 3.92 8.38 15.49
C PHE A 121 5.25 8.02 14.84
N VAL A 122 6.35 8.21 15.57
CA VAL A 122 7.70 7.93 15.08
C VAL A 122 7.88 6.42 14.87
N TYR A 123 7.40 5.59 15.79
CA TYR A 123 7.39 4.14 15.67
C TYR A 123 6.68 3.67 14.40
N TRP A 124 5.41 4.06 14.22
CA TRP A 124 4.64 3.59 13.08
C TRP A 124 5.13 4.16 11.75
N SER A 125 5.73 5.35 11.76
CA SER A 125 6.42 5.91 10.59
C SER A 125 7.64 5.07 10.22
N ALA A 126 8.46 4.68 11.20
CA ALA A 126 9.62 3.83 10.99
C ALA A 126 9.23 2.43 10.49
N VAL A 127 8.20 1.80 11.08
CA VAL A 127 7.65 0.52 10.60
C VAL A 127 7.24 0.60 9.14
N GLN A 128 6.50 1.65 8.76
CA GLN A 128 6.05 1.85 7.39
C GLN A 128 7.23 2.02 6.42
N LEU A 129 8.17 2.91 6.75
CA LEU A 129 9.31 3.23 5.90
C LEU A 129 10.29 2.05 5.74
N GLU A 130 10.58 1.33 6.83
CA GLU A 130 11.40 0.12 6.78
C GLU A 130 10.73 -0.93 5.90
N SER A 131 9.44 -1.22 6.15
CA SER A 131 8.74 -2.26 5.42
C SER A 131 8.66 -1.93 3.92
N ASP A 132 8.41 -0.67 3.56
CA ASP A 132 8.40 -0.21 2.15
C ASP A 132 9.72 -0.51 1.44
N ILE A 133 10.86 -0.31 2.10
CA ILE A 133 12.18 -0.62 1.51
C ILE A 133 12.43 -2.13 1.47
N LEU A 134 12.11 -2.86 2.54
CA LEU A 134 12.35 -4.30 2.64
C LEU A 134 11.50 -5.12 1.66
N ALA A 135 10.38 -4.58 1.19
CA ALA A 135 9.59 -5.20 0.12
C ALA A 135 10.32 -5.19 -1.24
N GLU A 136 11.28 -4.28 -1.44
CA GLU A 136 12.01 -4.11 -2.70
C GLU A 136 13.45 -4.63 -2.60
N LEU A 137 14.05 -4.55 -1.42
CA LEU A 137 15.46 -4.84 -1.19
C LEU A 137 15.64 -5.82 -0.01
N PRO A 138 16.41 -6.92 -0.18
CA PRO A 138 16.67 -7.89 0.88
C PRO A 138 17.74 -7.36 1.86
N LEU A 139 17.39 -6.39 2.68
CA LEU A 139 18.28 -5.77 3.67
C LEU A 139 18.13 -6.42 5.06
N PRO A 140 19.15 -6.31 5.95
CA PRO A 140 19.06 -6.82 7.31
C PRO A 140 18.00 -6.09 8.12
N ILE A 141 16.99 -6.81 8.62
CA ILE A 141 15.82 -6.26 9.31
C ILE A 141 16.24 -5.57 10.62
N SER A 142 15.71 -4.37 10.91
CA SER A 142 16.03 -3.67 12.15
C SER A 142 15.48 -4.38 13.39
N HIS A 143 14.40 -5.16 13.25
CA HIS A 143 13.56 -5.76 14.29
C HIS A 143 12.57 -4.79 14.97
N ILE A 144 12.28 -3.64 14.35
CA ILE A 144 11.22 -2.74 14.85
C ILE A 144 9.84 -3.41 14.80
N THR A 145 9.59 -4.27 13.81
CA THR A 145 8.32 -4.97 13.60
C THR A 145 7.98 -5.98 14.71
N LEU A 146 8.95 -6.44 15.50
CA LEU A 146 8.70 -7.30 16.67
C LEU A 146 7.85 -6.63 17.76
N TRP A 147 7.68 -5.31 17.69
CA TRP A 147 6.90 -4.52 18.63
C TRP A 147 5.50 -4.18 18.10
N GLU A 148 5.10 -4.65 16.90
CA GLU A 148 3.82 -4.26 16.27
C GLU A 148 2.60 -4.63 17.11
N ASP A 149 2.64 -5.77 17.81
CA ASP A 149 1.55 -6.22 18.69
C ASP A 149 1.58 -5.53 20.07
N ARG A 150 2.62 -4.73 20.33
CA ARG A 150 2.88 -4.05 21.60
C ARG A 150 2.80 -2.54 21.49
N VAL A 151 2.68 -1.95 20.30
CA VAL A 151 2.60 -0.50 20.12
C VAL A 151 1.22 -0.10 19.61
N ALA A 152 0.41 0.61 20.39
CA ALA A 152 -0.90 1.09 19.95
C ALA A 152 -0.75 2.21 18.93
N TYR A 153 -1.84 2.44 18.23
CA TYR A 153 -1.95 3.57 17.31
C TYR A 153 -1.87 4.91 18.05
N PRO A 154 -1.27 5.95 17.42
CA PRO A 154 -1.30 7.29 17.98
C PRO A 154 -2.74 7.80 18.07
N LYS A 155 -3.02 8.57 19.12
CA LYS A 155 -4.31 9.23 19.36
C LYS A 155 -4.24 10.69 18.90
N TYR A 156 -5.39 11.33 18.67
CA TYR A 156 -5.44 12.79 18.53
C TYR A 156 -4.85 13.46 19.77
N ILE A 157 -4.12 14.55 19.59
CA ILE A 157 -3.56 15.33 20.71
C ILE A 157 -4.69 15.83 21.63
N ASN A 158 -5.92 15.94 21.12
CA ASN A 158 -7.13 16.35 21.87
C ASN A 158 -8.12 15.21 22.20
N GLY A 159 -7.77 13.93 21.97
CA GLY A 159 -8.43 12.80 22.63
C GLY A 159 -9.75 12.24 22.07
N SER A 160 -10.15 12.48 20.82
CA SER A 160 -11.44 11.96 20.30
C SER A 160 -11.34 11.22 18.96
N LEU A 161 -10.97 9.93 18.99
CA LEU A 161 -11.46 8.96 17.99
C LEU A 161 -12.06 7.78 18.77
N PRO A 162 -13.17 7.17 18.31
CA PRO A 162 -13.50 5.81 18.72
C PRO A 162 -12.30 4.90 18.43
N ASP A 163 -11.98 4.01 19.37
CA ASP A 163 -10.93 3.02 19.17
C ASP A 163 -11.26 2.21 17.90
N LEU A 164 -10.37 2.24 16.91
CA LEU A 164 -10.57 1.49 15.66
C LEU A 164 -10.63 -0.03 15.90
N ASN A 165 -10.23 -0.49 17.09
CA ASN A 165 -10.42 -1.88 17.51
C ASN A 165 -11.84 -2.18 18.01
N GLU A 166 -12.63 -1.17 18.41
CA GLU A 166 -14.00 -1.34 18.94
C GLU A 166 -15.09 -1.26 17.85
N VAL A 167 -14.75 -0.79 16.64
CA VAL A 167 -15.72 -0.63 15.53
C VAL A 167 -16.14 -1.98 14.91
N GLN A 168 -15.56 -3.11 15.36
CA GLN A 168 -15.93 -4.43 14.84
C GLN A 168 -17.28 -4.94 15.35
N ASP A 169 -17.83 -4.44 16.47
CA ASP A 169 -18.96 -5.09 17.15
C ASP A 169 -20.16 -4.18 17.53
N GLN A 170 -20.32 -2.98 16.94
CA GLN A 170 -21.48 -2.11 17.23
C GLN A 170 -22.14 -1.54 15.95
N PRO A 171 -23.48 -1.60 15.81
CA PRO A 171 -24.18 -0.91 14.74
C PRO A 171 -24.09 0.60 14.97
N VAL A 172 -23.56 1.32 13.98
CA VAL A 172 -23.36 2.78 14.03
C VAL A 172 -24.71 3.48 13.94
N SER A 173 -25.33 3.78 15.08
CA SER A 173 -26.46 4.70 15.21
C SER A 173 -26.04 5.91 16.04
N GLY A 174 -25.49 6.91 15.36
CA GLY A 174 -25.17 8.20 15.95
C GLY A 174 -24.52 9.10 14.91
N GLU A 175 -25.11 10.28 14.70
CA GLU A 175 -24.56 11.33 13.84
C GLU A 175 -23.13 11.67 14.30
N MET A 176 -22.11 11.14 13.63
CA MET A 176 -20.74 11.61 13.82
C MET A 176 -20.66 13.03 13.27
N GLY A 177 -20.33 13.98 14.15
CA GLY A 177 -20.03 15.35 13.77
C GLY A 177 -19.01 15.38 12.64
N GLN A 178 -19.25 16.26 11.67
CA GLN A 178 -18.41 16.45 10.49
C GLN A 178 -16.93 16.63 10.91
N VAL A 179 -16.04 15.88 10.27
CA VAL A 179 -14.58 15.92 10.48
C VAL A 179 -14.05 17.24 9.89
N ASP A 180 -14.12 18.32 10.66
CA ASP A 180 -13.90 19.70 10.14
C ASP A 180 -12.47 20.24 10.34
N ASN A 181 -11.51 19.41 10.78
CA ASN A 181 -10.10 19.82 10.91
C ASN A 181 -9.20 19.04 9.96
N GLN A 182 -8.49 19.72 9.06
CA GLN A 182 -7.47 19.16 8.15
C GLN A 182 -6.42 18.28 8.88
N HIS A 183 -6.14 18.59 10.14
CA HIS A 183 -5.26 17.79 10.99
C HIS A 183 -5.83 16.39 11.27
N ASP A 184 -7.14 16.30 11.49
CA ASP A 184 -7.79 15.05 11.85
C ASP A 184 -7.84 14.09 10.66
N ILE A 185 -8.16 14.63 9.47
CA ILE A 185 -8.05 13.92 8.20
C ILE A 185 -6.62 13.40 7.98
N THR A 186 -5.59 14.19 8.31
CA THR A 186 -4.19 13.76 8.16
C THR A 186 -3.86 12.55 9.04
N ILE A 187 -4.36 12.51 10.28
CA ILE A 187 -4.17 11.37 11.18
C ILE A 187 -4.94 10.15 10.69
N VAL A 188 -6.18 10.30 10.23
CA VAL A 188 -6.95 9.22 9.60
C VAL A 188 -6.17 8.61 8.43
N LEU A 189 -5.65 9.47 7.54
CA LEU A 189 -4.85 9.03 6.39
C LEU A 189 -3.56 8.35 6.81
N PHE A 190 -2.91 8.83 7.87
CA PHE A 190 -1.73 8.19 8.44
C PHE A 190 -2.05 6.78 8.98
N LEU A 191 -3.11 6.65 9.78
CA LEU A 191 -3.56 5.38 10.35
C LEU A 191 -3.97 4.38 9.27
N ALA A 192 -4.72 4.82 8.27
CA ALA A 192 -5.09 4.02 7.13
C ALA A 192 -3.87 3.42 6.43
N GLN A 193 -2.85 4.26 6.16
CA GLN A 193 -1.63 3.82 5.51
C GLN A 193 -0.83 2.78 6.31
N ILE A 194 -0.92 2.80 7.65
CA ILE A 194 -0.33 1.77 8.52
C ILE A 194 -1.10 0.46 8.41
N GLN A 195 -2.43 0.52 8.49
CA GLN A 195 -3.28 -0.66 8.42
C GLN A 195 -3.11 -1.39 7.07
N PHE A 196 -3.09 -0.64 5.97
CA PHE A 196 -2.75 -1.20 4.65
C PHE A 196 -1.39 -1.89 4.65
N ARG A 197 -0.38 -1.31 5.33
CA ARG A 197 0.96 -1.88 5.39
C ARG A 197 0.97 -3.21 6.15
N LYS A 198 0.28 -3.30 7.29
CA LYS A 198 0.21 -4.54 8.08
C LYS A 198 -0.33 -5.69 7.24
N ILE A 199 -1.39 -5.44 6.48
CA ILE A 199 -1.98 -6.46 5.61
C ILE A 199 -1.07 -6.79 4.43
N LEU A 200 -0.52 -5.77 3.77
CA LEU A 200 0.43 -5.98 2.68
C LEU A 200 1.70 -6.74 3.10
N ASN A 201 2.12 -6.64 4.37
CA ASN A 201 3.24 -7.44 4.90
C ASN A 201 2.87 -8.92 5.07
N GLN A 202 1.60 -9.22 5.35
CA GLN A 202 1.12 -10.58 5.53
C GLN A 202 0.88 -11.27 4.19
N VAL A 203 0.36 -10.55 3.19
CA VAL A 203 -0.02 -11.11 1.89
C VAL A 203 1.12 -11.95 1.25
N PRO A 204 2.39 -11.49 1.15
CA PRO A 204 3.48 -12.30 0.65
C PRO A 204 3.71 -13.62 1.39
N MET A 205 3.44 -13.72 2.70
CA MET A 205 3.58 -15.00 3.42
C MET A 205 2.52 -16.02 2.99
N TYR A 206 1.33 -15.55 2.58
CA TYR A 206 0.27 -16.40 2.03
C TYR A 206 0.47 -16.69 0.55
N LEU A 207 1.22 -15.86 -0.16
CA LEU A 207 1.50 -16.03 -1.58
C LEU A 207 2.86 -16.70 -1.86
N SER A 208 3.80 -16.72 -0.91
CA SER A 208 5.11 -17.37 -1.09
C SER A 208 4.96 -18.87 -1.25
N THR A 209 4.02 -19.48 -0.52
CA THR A 209 3.61 -20.89 -0.75
C THR A 209 3.10 -21.14 -2.18
N LEU A 210 2.64 -20.10 -2.88
CA LEU A 210 2.22 -20.16 -4.29
C LEU A 210 3.35 -19.85 -5.28
N TRP A 211 4.43 -19.18 -4.84
CA TRP A 211 5.51 -18.64 -5.69
C TRP A 211 6.89 -19.26 -5.44
N ASP A 212 7.05 -20.11 -4.43
CA ASP A 212 8.31 -20.82 -4.10
C ASP A 212 8.68 -21.92 -5.12
N HIS A 213 7.92 -22.05 -6.21
CA HIS A 213 8.23 -22.93 -7.34
C HIS A 213 8.74 -22.10 -8.54
N PRO A 214 9.87 -22.48 -9.16
CA PRO A 214 10.42 -21.72 -10.28
C PRO A 214 9.42 -21.63 -11.46
N PRO A 215 9.40 -20.50 -12.21
CA PRO A 215 8.45 -20.27 -13.31
C PRO A 215 8.40 -21.41 -14.34
N ASP A 216 9.55 -22.04 -14.59
CA ASP A 216 9.73 -23.11 -15.57
C ASP A 216 9.23 -24.48 -15.09
N SER A 217 8.82 -24.61 -13.83
CA SER A 217 8.39 -25.87 -13.22
C SER A 217 6.87 -26.07 -13.17
N PHE A 218 6.08 -25.11 -13.67
CA PHE A 218 4.63 -25.25 -13.74
C PHE A 218 4.17 -25.72 -15.12
N PRO A 219 3.65 -26.95 -15.26
CA PRO A 219 2.90 -27.34 -16.44
C PRO A 219 1.65 -26.43 -16.57
N ALA A 220 1.32 -26.03 -17.79
CA ALA A 220 0.05 -25.36 -18.07
C ALA A 220 -1.12 -26.19 -17.50
N GLY A 221 -1.99 -25.55 -16.71
CA GLY A 221 -3.17 -26.19 -16.11
C GLY A 221 -3.02 -26.77 -14.69
N VAL A 222 -1.89 -26.56 -13.98
CA VAL A 222 -1.69 -27.07 -12.60
C VAL A 222 -1.79 -25.97 -11.53
N TYR A 223 -1.85 -24.70 -11.93
CA TYR A 223 -1.97 -23.58 -10.99
C TYR A 223 -3.44 -23.39 -10.57
N GLU A 224 -3.75 -23.48 -9.29
CA GLU A 224 -5.06 -23.06 -8.74
C GLU A 224 -4.84 -22.08 -7.59
N PRO A 225 -5.42 -20.86 -7.64
CA PRO A 225 -5.37 -19.94 -6.51
C PRO A 225 -6.19 -20.52 -5.35
N PRO A 226 -5.96 -20.07 -4.11
CA PRO A 226 -6.69 -20.60 -2.97
C PRO A 226 -8.20 -20.34 -3.13
N PHE A 227 -8.96 -21.42 -3.29
CA PHE A 227 -10.43 -21.42 -3.35
C PHE A 227 -11.07 -22.07 -2.11
N GLY A 228 -10.26 -22.66 -1.21
CA GLY A 228 -10.69 -23.46 -0.07
C GLY A 228 -11.12 -22.68 1.17
N ARG A 229 -11.85 -23.36 2.06
CA ARG A 229 -12.45 -22.90 3.34
C ARG A 229 -11.45 -22.61 4.49
N GLU A 230 -10.21 -22.20 4.21
CA GLU A 230 -9.36 -21.62 5.27
C GLU A 230 -9.81 -20.17 5.57
N ALA A 231 -11.13 -19.96 5.66
CA ALA A 231 -11.83 -18.68 5.60
C ALA A 231 -11.57 -17.75 6.80
N SER A 232 -10.82 -18.20 7.82
CA SER A 232 -10.31 -17.36 8.90
C SER A 232 -8.87 -16.88 8.68
N THR A 233 -8.15 -17.39 7.68
CA THR A 233 -6.74 -17.08 7.41
C THR A 233 -6.41 -17.18 5.91
N GLY A 234 -6.58 -16.11 5.13
CA GLY A 234 -6.15 -16.12 3.72
C GLY A 234 -6.62 -14.96 2.85
N ILE A 235 -6.57 -15.14 1.52
CA ILE A 235 -6.95 -14.13 0.51
C ILE A 235 -8.38 -13.58 0.69
N PRO A 236 -9.42 -14.42 0.90
CA PRO A 236 -10.77 -13.94 1.20
C PRO A 236 -10.83 -12.95 2.36
N SER A 237 -10.11 -13.22 3.45
CA SER A 237 -10.08 -12.36 4.63
C SER A 237 -9.43 -11.00 4.34
N PHE A 238 -8.36 -10.97 3.52
CA PHE A 238 -7.74 -9.72 3.08
C PHE A 238 -8.65 -8.88 2.18
N LEU A 239 -9.36 -9.51 1.25
CA LEU A 239 -10.35 -8.82 0.41
C LEU A 239 -11.52 -8.30 1.24
N ASN A 240 -12.03 -9.13 2.17
CA ASN A 240 -13.09 -8.77 3.08
C ASN A 240 -12.73 -7.51 3.87
N TRP A 241 -11.54 -7.52 4.48
CA TRP A 241 -10.99 -6.38 5.19
C TRP A 241 -10.86 -5.15 4.29
N LEU A 242 -10.31 -5.30 3.08
CA LEU A 242 -10.07 -4.19 2.16
C LEU A 242 -11.38 -3.49 1.80
N TYR A 243 -12.42 -4.25 1.49
CA TYR A 243 -13.74 -3.72 1.14
C TYR A 243 -14.49 -3.18 2.37
N ASN A 244 -14.31 -3.75 3.56
CA ASN A 244 -14.88 -3.20 4.78
C ASN A 244 -14.23 -1.87 5.13
N TRP A 245 -12.91 -1.78 5.00
CA TRP A 245 -12.17 -0.52 5.17
C TRP A 245 -12.66 0.55 4.19
N ARG A 246 -12.94 0.15 2.93
CA ARG A 246 -13.54 1.03 1.91
C ARG A 246 -14.87 1.63 2.37
N ASN A 247 -15.74 0.84 2.96
CA ASN A 247 -17.02 1.32 3.47
C ASN A 247 -16.83 2.27 4.67
N VAL A 248 -15.95 1.91 5.60
CA VAL A 248 -15.63 2.74 6.77
C VAL A 248 -15.03 4.10 6.35
N SER A 249 -14.32 4.16 5.23
CA SER A 249 -13.73 5.42 4.72
C SER A 249 -14.78 6.53 4.46
N LYS A 250 -16.05 6.16 4.19
CA LYS A 250 -17.16 7.11 4.03
C LYS A 250 -17.47 7.83 5.34
N ALA A 251 -17.52 7.08 6.43
CA ALA A 251 -17.75 7.64 7.76
C ALA A 251 -16.59 8.53 8.23
N MET A 252 -15.40 8.35 7.65
CA MET A 252 -14.20 9.13 7.93
C MET A 252 -14.02 10.35 7.02
N GLY A 253 -14.90 10.56 6.02
CA GLY A 253 -14.81 11.67 5.06
C GLY A 253 -13.62 11.58 4.10
N VAL A 254 -13.07 10.38 3.85
CA VAL A 254 -11.93 10.15 2.94
C VAL A 254 -12.26 9.13 1.85
N ASP A 255 -13.54 9.00 1.52
CA ASP A 255 -14.04 8.12 0.48
C ASP A 255 -13.80 8.64 -0.94
N TRP A 256 -14.05 7.79 -1.92
CA TRP A 256 -14.07 8.16 -3.34
C TRP A 256 -14.94 7.21 -4.15
N ASP A 257 -15.41 7.65 -5.32
CA ASP A 257 -15.94 6.73 -6.33
C ASP A 257 -14.80 6.20 -7.20
N ASP A 258 -14.97 4.97 -7.63
CA ASP A 258 -14.07 4.25 -8.50
C ASP A 258 -13.90 4.88 -9.89
N ASN A 259 -14.86 5.71 -10.31
CA ASN A 259 -14.83 6.48 -11.55
C ASN A 259 -14.40 7.94 -11.34
N ASP A 260 -14.07 8.34 -10.10
CA ASP A 260 -13.55 9.67 -9.84
C ASP A 260 -12.24 9.92 -10.59
N ASP A 261 -12.06 11.15 -11.04
CA ASP A 261 -10.77 11.61 -11.53
C ASP A 261 -9.68 11.45 -10.45
N PRO A 262 -8.41 11.27 -10.86
CA PRO A 262 -7.28 11.26 -9.94
C PRO A 262 -7.25 12.48 -9.02
N SER A 263 -7.10 12.25 -7.71
CA SER A 263 -7.17 13.32 -6.72
C SER A 263 -6.05 14.36 -6.91
N LEU A 264 -6.40 15.62 -6.65
CA LEU A 264 -5.45 16.74 -6.58
C LEU A 264 -4.74 16.81 -5.22
N ASP A 265 -5.29 16.15 -4.19
CA ASP A 265 -4.66 16.03 -2.87
C ASP A 265 -3.70 14.84 -2.86
N LEU A 266 -2.44 15.10 -2.49
CA LEU A 266 -1.39 14.09 -2.49
C LEU A 266 -1.66 12.94 -1.50
N ASN A 267 -2.19 13.23 -0.31
CA ASN A 267 -2.44 12.20 0.70
C ASN A 267 -3.63 11.33 0.30
N ILE A 268 -4.68 11.92 -0.29
CA ILE A 268 -5.77 11.15 -0.90
C ILE A 268 -5.26 10.32 -2.07
N ALA A 269 -4.47 10.89 -2.99
CA ALA A 269 -3.87 10.14 -4.09
C ALA A 269 -3.03 8.94 -3.60
N ARG A 270 -2.25 9.12 -2.53
CA ARG A 270 -1.49 8.04 -1.87
C ARG A 270 -2.40 6.96 -1.28
N LEU A 271 -3.48 7.37 -0.63
CA LEU A 271 -4.48 6.45 -0.08
C LEU A 271 -5.10 5.59 -1.19
N ARG A 272 -5.56 6.22 -2.27
CA ARG A 272 -6.11 5.53 -3.45
C ARG A 272 -5.09 4.57 -4.05
N ALA A 273 -3.84 5.01 -4.21
CA ALA A 273 -2.75 4.19 -4.74
C ALA A 273 -2.49 2.95 -3.87
N LYS A 274 -2.46 3.10 -2.53
CA LYS A 274 -2.27 1.98 -1.60
C LYS A 274 -3.45 1.01 -1.62
N TYR A 275 -4.68 1.52 -1.63
CA TYR A 275 -5.89 0.70 -1.71
C TYR A 275 -5.89 -0.17 -2.96
N TYR A 276 -5.76 0.45 -4.14
CA TYR A 276 -5.77 -0.29 -5.40
C TYR A 276 -4.52 -1.16 -5.57
N GLY A 277 -3.37 -0.73 -5.07
CA GLY A 277 -2.16 -1.55 -5.05
C GLY A 277 -2.34 -2.83 -4.21
N ALA A 278 -2.99 -2.72 -3.05
CA ALA A 278 -3.33 -3.87 -2.23
C ALA A 278 -4.32 -4.81 -2.94
N GLU A 279 -5.38 -4.25 -3.53
CA GLU A 279 -6.33 -5.03 -4.33
C GLU A 279 -5.63 -5.79 -5.46
N THR A 280 -4.74 -5.12 -6.20
CA THR A 280 -3.94 -5.75 -7.26
C THR A 280 -3.11 -6.91 -6.71
N ILE A 281 -2.35 -6.73 -5.64
CA ILE A 281 -1.49 -7.78 -5.08
C ILE A 281 -2.34 -8.98 -4.60
N ILE A 282 -3.44 -8.72 -3.89
CA ILE A 282 -4.31 -9.75 -3.32
C ILE A 282 -5.02 -10.54 -4.44
N THR A 283 -5.44 -9.88 -5.52
CA THR A 283 -6.20 -10.51 -6.62
C THR A 283 -5.33 -11.05 -7.76
N ARG A 284 -4.04 -10.72 -7.81
CA ARG A 284 -3.09 -11.16 -8.84
C ARG A 284 -3.05 -12.69 -9.06
N PRO A 285 -3.15 -13.54 -8.03
CA PRO A 285 -3.25 -14.98 -8.22
C PRO A 285 -4.40 -15.39 -9.14
N TYR A 286 -5.58 -14.78 -9.02
CA TYR A 286 -6.72 -15.11 -9.88
C TYR A 286 -6.49 -14.66 -11.32
N LEU A 287 -5.89 -13.48 -11.52
CA LEU A 287 -5.52 -13.03 -12.87
C LEU A 287 -4.50 -13.98 -13.51
N HIS A 288 -3.52 -14.45 -12.74
CA HIS A 288 -2.54 -15.44 -13.21
C HIS A 288 -3.22 -16.76 -13.61
N TYR A 289 -4.20 -17.22 -12.83
CA TYR A 289 -5.00 -18.41 -13.14
C TYR A 289 -5.80 -18.27 -14.44
N VAL A 290 -6.55 -17.18 -14.57
CA VAL A 290 -7.36 -16.92 -15.77
C VAL A 290 -6.47 -16.71 -16.99
N TYR A 291 -5.31 -16.10 -16.84
CA TYR A 291 -4.36 -15.91 -17.95
C TYR A 291 -3.79 -17.24 -18.46
N HIS A 292 -3.46 -18.18 -17.57
CA HIS A 292 -2.83 -19.46 -17.92
C HIS A 292 -3.83 -20.63 -18.03
N CYS A 293 -5.13 -20.35 -18.08
CA CYS A 293 -6.14 -21.41 -18.15
C CYS A 293 -6.02 -22.16 -19.50
N PRO A 294 -6.13 -23.51 -19.50
CA PRO A 294 -6.20 -24.28 -20.73
C PRO A 294 -7.35 -23.83 -21.62
N GLY A 295 -7.19 -23.94 -22.94
CA GLY A 295 -8.25 -23.57 -23.90
C GLY A 295 -9.59 -24.28 -23.67
N ALA A 296 -9.58 -25.49 -23.09
CA ALA A 296 -10.79 -26.22 -22.72
C ALA A 296 -11.61 -25.54 -21.60
N ASP A 297 -10.96 -24.79 -20.71
CA ASP A 297 -11.61 -24.12 -19.58
C ASP A 297 -12.05 -22.69 -19.93
N GLN A 298 -11.54 -22.13 -21.03
CA GLN A 298 -11.88 -20.79 -21.51
C GLN A 298 -13.38 -20.64 -21.77
N ASP A 299 -14.07 -21.66 -22.27
CA ASP A 299 -15.52 -21.59 -22.50
C ASP A 299 -16.31 -21.48 -21.19
N VAL A 300 -15.86 -22.17 -20.13
CA VAL A 300 -16.47 -22.08 -18.80
C VAL A 300 -16.28 -20.68 -18.23
N LEU A 301 -15.07 -20.13 -18.34
CA LEU A 301 -14.72 -18.79 -17.88
C LEU A 301 -15.46 -17.70 -18.69
N LYS A 302 -15.59 -17.86 -20.01
CA LYS A 302 -16.39 -16.97 -20.87
C LYS A 302 -17.86 -16.98 -20.42
N ARG A 303 -18.46 -18.15 -20.17
CA ARG A 303 -19.83 -18.23 -19.64
C ARG A 303 -19.96 -17.56 -18.28
N ALA A 304 -18.99 -17.75 -17.38
CA ALA A 304 -18.96 -17.10 -16.08
C ALA A 304 -18.91 -15.57 -16.22
N TRP A 305 -18.08 -15.04 -17.12
CA TRP A 305 -18.03 -13.60 -17.38
C TRP A 305 -19.33 -13.06 -17.97
N THR A 306 -19.90 -13.75 -18.96
CA THR A 306 -21.21 -13.38 -19.52
C THR A 306 -22.29 -13.36 -18.45
N TYR A 307 -22.30 -14.33 -17.54
CA TYR A 307 -23.21 -14.37 -16.39
C TYR A 307 -23.05 -13.16 -15.48
N ILE A 308 -21.80 -12.87 -15.07
CA ILE A 308 -21.45 -11.72 -14.23
C ILE A 308 -21.93 -10.40 -14.88
N ARG A 309 -21.65 -10.23 -16.18
CA ARG A 309 -22.03 -9.02 -16.93
C ARG A 309 -23.53 -8.90 -17.17
N SER A 310 -24.21 -10.00 -17.51
CA SER A 310 -25.66 -10.03 -17.72
C SER A 310 -26.43 -9.67 -16.45
N SER A 311 -25.81 -9.91 -15.29
CA SER A 311 -26.37 -9.57 -14.01
C SER A 311 -26.22 -8.07 -13.69
N LYS A 312 -25.23 -7.33 -14.26
CA LYS A 312 -24.90 -5.93 -13.89
C LYS A 312 -24.13 -5.14 -14.98
N GLU A 313 -24.55 -3.91 -15.28
CA GLU A 313 -23.96 -3.03 -16.33
C GLU A 313 -22.64 -2.33 -15.96
N SER A 314 -22.23 -2.27 -14.69
CA SER A 314 -20.99 -1.59 -14.28
C SER A 314 -20.35 -2.26 -13.09
N LEU A 315 -19.33 -3.08 -13.32
CA LEU A 315 -18.62 -3.78 -12.27
C LEU A 315 -17.25 -3.18 -12.09
N THR A 316 -17.03 -2.60 -10.92
CA THR A 316 -15.72 -2.38 -10.35
C THR A 316 -15.68 -3.19 -9.07
N ALA A 317 -14.50 -3.57 -8.60
CA ALA A 317 -14.37 -4.44 -7.43
C ALA A 317 -15.02 -3.84 -6.16
N SER A 318 -14.93 -2.52 -5.97
CA SER A 318 -15.60 -1.85 -4.84
C SER A 318 -17.14 -1.80 -5.00
N LYS A 319 -17.65 -1.71 -6.23
CA LYS A 319 -19.09 -1.79 -6.55
C LYS A 319 -19.65 -3.21 -6.42
N LEU A 320 -18.81 -4.22 -6.16
CA LEU A 320 -19.25 -5.59 -5.85
C LEU A 320 -19.99 -5.70 -4.52
N ARG A 321 -19.65 -4.86 -3.52
CA ARG A 321 -20.38 -4.79 -2.26
C ARG A 321 -21.66 -3.97 -2.36
N GLU A 322 -21.64 -2.89 -3.13
CA GLU A 322 -22.74 -1.93 -3.18
C GLU A 322 -23.92 -2.41 -4.04
N ALA A 323 -23.66 -3.23 -5.05
CA ALA A 323 -24.70 -3.72 -5.94
C ALA A 323 -25.33 -5.01 -5.39
N ASP A 324 -26.55 -5.01 -4.85
CA ASP A 324 -27.48 -6.14 -4.61
C ASP A 324 -26.90 -7.52 -4.20
N TRP A 325 -25.68 -7.54 -3.69
CA TRP A 325 -24.90 -8.70 -3.28
C TRP A 325 -24.50 -8.48 -1.83
N GLY A 326 -25.40 -7.97 -0.99
CA GLY A 326 -25.22 -7.61 0.44
C GLY A 326 -24.09 -8.38 1.16
N ASN A 327 -24.43 -9.39 1.94
CA ASN A 327 -23.43 -10.35 2.49
C ASN A 327 -22.91 -11.33 1.41
N SER A 328 -23.24 -11.11 0.14
CA SER A 328 -23.13 -12.11 -0.93
C SER A 328 -21.73 -12.19 -1.53
N LEU A 329 -20.89 -11.16 -1.47
CA LEU A 329 -19.47 -11.29 -1.88
C LEU A 329 -18.70 -12.12 -0.84
N GLU A 330 -18.99 -11.94 0.44
CA GLU A 330 -18.52 -12.82 1.52
C GLU A 330 -19.03 -14.24 1.27
N ASP A 331 -20.33 -14.43 1.04
CA ASP A 331 -20.89 -15.73 0.64
C ASP A 331 -20.25 -16.27 -0.65
N LEU A 332 -19.88 -15.39 -1.59
CA LEU A 332 -19.20 -15.79 -2.82
C LEU A 332 -17.80 -16.24 -2.50
N LEU A 333 -17.06 -15.59 -1.63
CA LEU A 333 -15.69 -15.95 -1.28
C LEU A 333 -15.65 -17.18 -0.36
N GLU A 334 -16.71 -17.39 0.44
CA GLU A 334 -16.86 -18.48 1.41
C GLU A 334 -17.57 -19.74 0.88
N SER A 335 -18.31 -19.62 -0.22
CA SER A 335 -18.98 -20.76 -0.87
C SER A 335 -18.04 -21.92 -1.22
N ASP A 336 -18.59 -23.10 -1.42
CA ASP A 336 -17.77 -24.22 -1.87
C ASP A 336 -17.41 -24.01 -3.36
N PRO A 337 -16.13 -24.09 -3.78
CA PRO A 337 -15.73 -23.95 -5.19
C PRO A 337 -16.35 -25.00 -6.11
N THR A 338 -16.85 -26.12 -5.56
CA THR A 338 -17.55 -27.18 -6.30
C THR A 338 -19.03 -26.88 -6.53
N GLN A 339 -19.59 -25.88 -5.84
CA GLN A 339 -20.97 -25.44 -6.08
C GLN A 339 -21.12 -24.74 -7.43
N SER A 340 -22.35 -24.70 -7.92
CA SER A 340 -22.70 -23.97 -9.14
C SER A 340 -23.86 -23.02 -8.90
N ARG A 341 -23.82 -21.84 -9.53
CA ARG A 341 -24.96 -20.93 -9.67
C ARG A 341 -25.37 -20.93 -11.14
N ASP A 342 -26.63 -21.25 -11.42
CA ASP A 342 -27.17 -21.34 -12.79
C ASP A 342 -26.34 -22.23 -13.73
N GLY A 343 -25.82 -23.35 -13.20
CA GLY A 343 -24.98 -24.29 -13.95
C GLY A 343 -23.53 -23.84 -14.18
N ILE A 344 -23.11 -22.70 -13.61
CA ILE A 344 -21.74 -22.19 -13.68
C ILE A 344 -21.07 -22.37 -12.33
N SER A 345 -19.86 -22.95 -12.31
CA SER A 345 -19.13 -23.16 -11.06
C SER A 345 -18.82 -21.83 -10.36
N THR A 346 -18.97 -21.80 -9.03
CA THR A 346 -18.60 -20.67 -8.17
C THR A 346 -17.12 -20.34 -8.31
N LYS A 347 -16.27 -21.35 -8.51
CA LYS A 347 -14.85 -21.21 -8.85
C LYS A 347 -14.62 -20.37 -10.10
N ALA A 348 -15.33 -20.64 -11.20
CA ALA A 348 -15.21 -19.86 -12.43
C ALA A 348 -15.69 -18.42 -12.24
N ILE A 349 -16.80 -18.22 -11.53
CA ILE A 349 -17.34 -16.89 -11.21
C ILE A 349 -16.31 -16.08 -10.40
N ARG A 350 -15.77 -16.63 -9.30
CA ARG A 350 -14.74 -15.99 -8.49
C ARG A 350 -13.50 -15.63 -9.30
N SER A 351 -13.02 -16.57 -10.11
CA SER A 351 -11.81 -16.40 -10.91
C SER A 351 -11.94 -15.22 -11.86
N MET A 352 -13.04 -15.13 -12.59
CA MET A 352 -13.30 -14.02 -13.52
C MET A 352 -13.48 -12.70 -12.77
N LEU A 353 -14.23 -12.72 -11.67
CA LEU A 353 -14.51 -11.53 -10.87
C LEU A 353 -13.25 -10.90 -10.27
N LEU A 354 -12.40 -11.72 -9.67
CA LEU A 354 -11.17 -11.24 -9.03
C LEU A 354 -10.08 -10.92 -10.07
N SER A 355 -10.07 -11.58 -11.23
CA SER A 355 -9.22 -11.19 -12.35
C SER A 355 -9.61 -9.82 -12.92
N HIS A 356 -10.91 -9.56 -13.05
CA HIS A 356 -11.47 -8.27 -13.43
C HIS A 356 -11.05 -7.18 -12.42
N ALA A 357 -11.21 -7.46 -11.13
CA ALA A 357 -10.75 -6.59 -10.04
C ALA A 357 -9.25 -6.28 -10.12
N CYS A 358 -8.42 -7.29 -10.40
CA CYS A 358 -6.98 -7.13 -10.56
C CYS A 358 -6.62 -6.15 -11.69
N MET A 359 -7.25 -6.29 -12.85
CA MET A 359 -6.97 -5.40 -13.99
C MET A 359 -7.43 -3.97 -13.71
N TRP A 360 -8.64 -3.78 -13.19
CA TRP A 360 -9.16 -2.45 -12.85
C TRP A 360 -8.34 -1.75 -11.77
N SER A 361 -8.02 -2.46 -10.69
CA SER A 361 -7.18 -1.93 -9.62
C SER A 361 -5.77 -1.57 -10.11
N SER A 362 -5.18 -2.38 -11.00
CA SER A 362 -3.88 -2.08 -11.59
C SER A 362 -3.90 -0.77 -12.39
N ILE A 363 -4.96 -0.54 -13.17
CA ILE A 363 -5.14 0.71 -13.94
C ILE A 363 -5.27 1.91 -12.98
N ARG A 364 -6.10 1.78 -11.96
CA ARG A 364 -6.35 2.88 -11.01
C ARG A 364 -5.17 3.19 -10.11
N SER A 365 -4.48 2.16 -9.60
CA SER A 365 -3.24 2.31 -8.85
C SER A 365 -2.19 3.07 -9.68
N THR A 366 -2.13 2.78 -10.98
CA THR A 366 -1.21 3.47 -11.90
C THR A 366 -1.60 4.92 -12.17
N LYS A 367 -2.90 5.22 -12.27
CA LYS A 367 -3.43 6.57 -12.47
C LYS A 367 -3.51 7.43 -11.21
N ALA A 368 -3.41 6.83 -10.02
CA ALA A 368 -3.75 7.48 -8.74
C ALA A 368 -3.07 8.85 -8.53
N PHE A 369 -1.84 9.02 -9.04
CA PHE A 369 -1.06 10.25 -8.91
C PHE A 369 -1.17 11.22 -10.10
N ASN A 370 -1.95 10.90 -11.14
CA ASN A 370 -2.03 11.72 -12.36
C ASN A 370 -2.66 13.10 -12.12
N GLY A 371 -3.40 13.28 -11.02
CA GLY A 371 -3.95 14.58 -10.60
C GLY A 371 -2.88 15.52 -10.04
N ILE A 372 -1.72 14.98 -9.62
CA ILE A 372 -0.65 15.77 -9.01
C ILE A 372 0.24 16.37 -10.10
N ARG A 373 0.07 17.68 -10.34
CA ARG A 373 0.81 18.43 -11.36
C ARG A 373 2.18 18.92 -10.92
N THR A 374 2.52 18.73 -9.65
CA THR A 374 3.81 19.14 -9.06
C THR A 374 4.69 17.93 -8.81
N ARG A 375 5.95 18.15 -8.41
CA ARG A 375 6.87 17.08 -8.00
C ARG A 375 6.23 16.23 -6.90
N LEU A 376 6.26 14.90 -7.07
CA LEU A 376 5.66 13.95 -6.14
C LEU A 376 6.47 13.87 -4.83
N LYS A 377 5.90 14.38 -3.75
CA LYS A 377 6.49 14.36 -2.40
C LYS A 377 6.01 13.14 -1.60
N VAL A 378 6.32 11.94 -2.10
CA VAL A 378 5.95 10.64 -1.50
C VAL A 378 7.05 10.07 -0.60
N THR A 379 6.75 9.04 0.20
CA THR A 379 7.72 8.46 1.15
C THR A 379 8.87 7.68 0.49
N ASN A 380 8.65 7.15 -0.72
CA ASN A 380 9.66 6.49 -1.56
C ASN A 380 9.31 6.74 -3.03
N ILE A 381 10.06 7.62 -3.72
CA ILE A 381 9.74 7.97 -5.11
C ILE A 381 10.03 6.84 -6.08
N PHE A 382 11.12 6.10 -5.85
CA PHE A 382 11.49 4.94 -6.65
C PHE A 382 10.39 3.89 -6.53
N GLY A 383 10.06 3.46 -5.31
CA GLY A 383 9.04 2.44 -5.08
C GLY A 383 7.67 2.80 -5.60
N THR A 384 7.27 4.08 -5.48
CA THR A 384 6.00 4.56 -6.03
C THR A 384 5.93 4.40 -7.55
N ILE A 385 6.99 4.79 -8.26
CA ILE A 385 7.02 4.67 -9.73
C ILE A 385 7.24 3.21 -10.15
N HIS A 386 8.04 2.46 -9.41
CA HIS A 386 8.31 1.05 -9.67
C HIS A 386 7.06 0.17 -9.51
N ALA A 387 6.18 0.49 -8.56
CA ALA A 387 4.87 -0.14 -8.45
C ALA A 387 3.98 0.13 -9.68
N GLN A 388 3.97 1.38 -10.19
CA GLN A 388 3.26 1.74 -11.43
C GLN A 388 3.83 1.00 -12.65
N PHE A 389 5.16 0.87 -12.71
CA PHE A 389 5.87 0.07 -13.70
C PHE A 389 5.42 -1.40 -13.66
N GLY A 390 5.39 -2.03 -12.47
CA GLY A 390 4.96 -3.42 -12.31
C GLY A 390 3.53 -3.65 -12.79
N ASN A 391 2.60 -2.77 -12.44
CA ASN A 391 1.21 -2.83 -12.93
C ASN A 391 1.13 -2.72 -14.46
N CYS A 392 1.91 -1.81 -15.06
CA CYS A 392 1.96 -1.66 -16.51
C CYS A 392 2.41 -2.94 -17.23
N LEU A 393 3.37 -3.70 -16.67
CA LEU A 393 3.82 -4.96 -17.27
C LEU A 393 2.72 -6.03 -17.27
N VAL A 394 2.01 -6.17 -16.15
CA VAL A 394 0.89 -7.11 -16.05
C VAL A 394 -0.21 -6.74 -17.04
N LEU A 395 -0.57 -5.45 -17.10
CA LEU A 395 -1.57 -4.95 -18.04
C LEU A 395 -1.15 -5.12 -19.50
N ALA A 396 0.13 -4.88 -19.81
CA ALA A 396 0.68 -5.08 -21.15
C ALA A 396 0.52 -6.53 -21.59
N GLN A 397 0.85 -7.49 -20.71
CA GLN A 397 0.70 -8.91 -20.99
C GLN A 397 -0.77 -9.29 -21.27
N CYS A 398 -1.71 -8.76 -20.48
CA CYS A 398 -3.15 -8.95 -20.72
C CYS A 398 -3.59 -8.35 -22.06
N CYS A 399 -3.00 -7.23 -22.50
CA CYS A 399 -3.31 -6.59 -23.79
C CYS A 399 -2.78 -7.38 -25.00
N GLU A 400 -1.69 -8.12 -24.84
CA GLU A 400 -1.14 -8.95 -25.93
C GLU A 400 -2.02 -10.19 -26.18
N SER A 401 -2.59 -10.75 -25.12
CA SER A 401 -3.41 -11.94 -25.17
C SER A 401 -4.73 -11.72 -25.93
N VAL A 402 -4.99 -12.56 -26.93
CA VAL A 402 -6.27 -12.57 -27.67
C VAL A 402 -7.44 -12.89 -26.73
N TRP A 403 -7.20 -13.76 -25.74
CA TRP A 403 -8.21 -14.19 -24.78
C TRP A 403 -8.91 -13.02 -24.06
N PHE A 404 -8.16 -12.03 -23.56
CA PHE A 404 -8.76 -10.89 -22.85
C PHE A 404 -9.43 -9.89 -23.80
N LYS A 405 -9.05 -9.85 -25.08
CA LYS A 405 -9.71 -9.01 -26.09
C LYS A 405 -11.12 -9.50 -26.43
N ASP A 406 -11.34 -10.81 -26.34
CA ASP A 406 -12.66 -11.43 -26.56
C ASP A 406 -13.63 -11.19 -25.40
N LEU A 407 -13.16 -10.73 -24.24
CA LEU A 407 -13.97 -10.52 -23.05
C LEU A 407 -14.50 -9.08 -23.00
N ASP A 408 -15.65 -8.87 -23.65
CA ASP A 408 -16.27 -7.54 -23.73
C ASP A 408 -16.60 -6.98 -22.33
N GLY A 409 -16.16 -5.73 -22.09
CA GLY A 409 -16.33 -5.01 -20.83
C GLY A 409 -15.44 -5.47 -19.66
N PHE A 410 -14.48 -6.39 -19.87
CA PHE A 410 -13.66 -6.95 -18.79
C PHE A 410 -12.65 -5.96 -18.21
N ALA A 411 -12.03 -5.13 -19.04
CA ALA A 411 -11.20 -4.02 -18.56
C ALA A 411 -11.07 -2.98 -19.66
N PRO A 412 -10.78 -1.71 -19.32
CA PRO A 412 -10.51 -0.69 -20.32
C PRO A 412 -9.11 -0.88 -20.93
N ILE A 413 -8.90 -2.00 -21.63
CA ILE A 413 -7.66 -2.42 -22.29
C ILE A 413 -7.17 -1.35 -23.29
N HIS A 414 -8.10 -0.63 -23.91
CA HIS A 414 -7.81 0.47 -24.84
C HIS A 414 -7.05 1.64 -24.19
N GLU A 415 -7.12 1.80 -22.87
CA GLU A 415 -6.41 2.87 -22.14
C GLU A 415 -4.96 2.50 -21.80
N VAL A 416 -4.62 1.21 -21.83
CA VAL A 416 -3.32 0.70 -21.38
C VAL A 416 -2.14 1.31 -22.16
N PRO A 417 -2.17 1.48 -23.49
CA PRO A 417 -1.08 2.13 -24.21
C PRO A 417 -0.77 3.54 -23.70
N LYS A 418 -1.81 4.34 -23.43
CA LYS A 418 -1.66 5.70 -22.89
C LYS A 418 -1.10 5.66 -21.47
N LEU A 419 -1.56 4.71 -20.66
CA LEU A 419 -1.08 4.49 -19.29
C LEU A 419 0.42 4.15 -19.24
N LEU A 420 0.89 3.32 -20.18
CA LEU A 420 2.30 2.98 -20.35
C LEU A 420 3.12 4.23 -20.72
N GLU A 421 2.65 5.05 -21.66
CA GLU A 421 3.33 6.29 -22.05
C GLU A 421 3.46 7.28 -20.89
N GLU A 422 2.39 7.47 -20.12
CA GLU A 422 2.40 8.32 -18.93
C GLU A 422 3.39 7.80 -17.87
N THR A 423 3.44 6.50 -17.67
CA THR A 423 4.37 5.86 -16.71
C THR A 423 5.81 5.95 -17.19
N MET A 424 6.06 5.75 -18.49
CA MET A 424 7.36 5.98 -19.13
C MET A 424 7.83 7.43 -18.93
N HIS A 425 6.94 8.41 -19.08
CA HIS A 425 7.28 9.81 -18.84
C HIS A 425 7.73 10.05 -17.38
N LYS A 426 7.05 9.42 -16.40
CA LYS A 426 7.46 9.47 -14.99
C LYS A 426 8.83 8.80 -14.80
N CYS A 427 9.05 7.59 -15.32
CA CYS A 427 10.34 6.91 -15.22
C CYS A 427 11.49 7.77 -15.76
N LYS A 428 11.29 8.41 -16.92
CA LYS A 428 12.29 9.33 -17.52
C LYS A 428 12.49 10.60 -16.71
N THR A 429 11.43 11.16 -16.14
CA THR A 429 11.51 12.38 -15.30
C THR A 429 12.34 12.15 -14.05
N TYR A 430 12.20 10.98 -13.42
CA TYR A 430 12.88 10.65 -12.17
C TYR A 430 14.17 9.84 -12.36
N SER A 431 14.57 9.49 -13.60
CA SER A 431 15.76 8.67 -13.85
C SER A 431 17.07 9.33 -13.42
N ASN A 432 17.11 10.67 -13.39
CA ASN A 432 18.28 11.41 -12.90
C ASN A 432 18.50 11.23 -11.39
N LEU A 433 17.41 11.01 -10.64
CA LEU A 433 17.46 10.76 -9.20
C LEU A 433 17.67 9.27 -8.93
N ALA A 434 16.89 8.41 -9.60
CA ALA A 434 16.95 6.96 -9.48
C ALA A 434 17.30 6.31 -10.83
N PRO A 435 18.58 6.02 -11.11
CA PRO A 435 19.01 5.46 -12.39
C PRO A 435 18.31 4.14 -12.78
N ALA A 436 17.84 3.37 -11.79
CA ALA A 436 17.05 2.16 -12.01
C ALA A 436 15.77 2.42 -12.82
N LEU A 437 15.11 3.57 -12.65
CA LEU A 437 13.93 3.94 -13.45
C LEU A 437 14.25 4.13 -14.94
N GLY A 438 15.51 4.38 -15.29
CA GLY A 438 15.96 4.37 -16.68
C GLY A 438 15.85 2.99 -17.33
N LYS A 439 16.05 1.91 -16.55
CA LYS A 439 15.82 0.53 -17.03
C LYS A 439 14.33 0.26 -17.16
N ASP A 440 13.53 0.66 -16.18
CA ASP A 440 12.06 0.51 -16.22
C ASP A 440 11.47 1.18 -17.47
N TYR A 441 11.94 2.39 -17.82
CA TYR A 441 11.59 3.07 -19.05
C TYR A 441 11.86 2.22 -20.30
N GLN A 442 13.05 1.60 -20.40
CA GLN A 442 13.43 0.79 -21.56
C GLN A 442 12.56 -0.47 -21.68
N VAL A 443 12.20 -1.10 -20.55
CA VAL A 443 11.33 -2.27 -20.53
C VAL A 443 9.91 -1.89 -20.97
N LEU A 444 9.34 -0.81 -20.42
CA LEU A 444 8.01 -0.33 -20.84
C LEU A 444 7.98 0.09 -22.31
N HIS A 445 9.07 0.68 -22.82
CA HIS A 445 9.17 1.03 -24.24
C HIS A 445 9.05 -0.22 -25.14
N LYS A 446 9.69 -1.33 -24.77
CA LYS A 446 9.57 -2.61 -25.50
C LYS A 446 8.15 -3.18 -25.41
N ALA A 447 7.56 -3.17 -24.22
CA ALA A 447 6.19 -3.64 -24.02
C ALA A 447 5.18 -2.83 -24.86
N LEU A 448 5.30 -1.49 -24.87
CA LEU A 448 4.44 -0.62 -25.67
C LEU A 448 4.61 -0.88 -27.17
N TYR A 449 5.84 -1.12 -27.63
CA TYR A 449 6.11 -1.45 -29.02
C TYR A 449 5.43 -2.78 -29.43
N SER A 450 5.47 -3.78 -28.56
CA SER A 450 4.81 -5.08 -28.78
C SER A 450 3.28 -4.92 -28.91
N ILE A 451 2.65 -4.21 -27.98
CA ILE A 451 1.20 -3.93 -28.03
C ILE A 451 0.80 -3.21 -29.32
N ARG A 452 1.57 -2.20 -29.75
CA ARG A 452 1.29 -1.43 -30.97
C ARG A 452 1.61 -2.21 -32.25
N GLY A 453 2.62 -3.07 -32.22
CA GLY A 453 2.99 -3.94 -33.33
C GLY A 453 1.89 -4.94 -33.67
N LEU A 454 1.12 -5.39 -32.66
CA LEU A 454 -0.06 -6.24 -32.82
C LEU A 454 -1.31 -5.52 -33.35
N GLN A 455 -1.30 -4.18 -33.44
CA GLN A 455 -2.41 -3.37 -33.98
C GLN A 455 -2.23 -3.02 -35.47
N ARG A 456 -1.11 -3.44 -36.09
CA ARG A 456 -0.87 -3.36 -37.53
C ARG A 456 -1.07 -4.73 -38.16
#